data_AF-A0A957Q6A6-F1
#
_entry.id   AF-A0A957Q6A6-F1
#
_cell.length_a   1.000
_cell.length_b   1.000
_cell.length_c   1.000
_cell.angle_alpha   90.00
_cell.angle_beta   90.00
_cell.angle_gamma   90.00
#
_symmetry.space_group_name_H-M   'P 1'
#
loop_
_entity.id
_entity.type
_entity.pdbx_description
1 polymer ?
#
loop_
_entity_poly.entity_id
_entity_poly.type
_entity_poly.pdbx_seq_one_letter_code
_entity_poly.pdbx_strand_id
1 'polypeptide(L)'
;MATSAVSDLSNVISLSAAIPSTNVSNGQVHDDEGIAPLSTEHLLDMYRKMVLIRRLEKSLLQLAESGKIGGAMHTAIGHEANAVGAAAALHPDDYLTCTYRGHHHSLARGMDPGRAIAEVLGRADGFAKGKGGSMHFIDPSLGLMGANGIVGAQVPHAAGMALASKLRGEDRIAITFFGDGALYQGLMHETFNMAQKWALPVIFYCENNRYSEMTPISRTSSVADIYRFVEAYGMRSMQINGNDVEVVYQAVSYARQKALAGEGPTFIEGITYRLSGHMSGDLETYREKEEIEKQREYEPMVVLRTKLLDRGVDEAKISAIESDVDGDIEEATEFAQNSPWPALDEAYTDVYAI
;
A
#
# COMPACT_ATOMS: atom_id res chain seq x y z
N MET A 1 -55.88 -2.30 4.34
CA MET A 1 -55.22 -1.48 5.37
C MET A 1 -54.11 -2.30 6.00
N ALA A 2 -52.86 -2.02 5.65
CA ALA A 2 -51.66 -2.36 6.41
C ALA A 2 -50.49 -1.60 5.77
N THR A 3 -50.59 -0.28 5.83
CA THR A 3 -49.47 0.64 5.66
C THR A 3 -48.65 0.68 6.95
N SER A 4 -47.38 1.01 6.82
CA SER A 4 -46.37 1.24 7.88
C SER A 4 -45.56 0.02 8.34
N ALA A 5 -44.51 -0.27 7.56
CA ALA A 5 -43.23 -0.71 8.08
C ALA A 5 -42.11 -0.13 7.19
N VAL A 6 -42.15 1.19 7.01
CA VAL A 6 -40.99 1.98 6.63
C VAL A 6 -40.75 2.88 7.82
N SER A 7 -40.18 2.31 8.87
CA SER A 7 -39.74 3.06 10.03
C SER A 7 -38.29 2.70 10.28
N ASP A 8 -37.45 3.66 9.94
CA ASP A 8 -36.15 3.92 10.54
C ASP A 8 -34.91 3.26 9.91
N LEU A 9 -34.63 3.64 8.66
CA LEU A 9 -33.30 3.47 8.02
C LEU A 9 -32.24 4.43 8.59
N SER A 10 -32.56 5.28 9.58
CA SER A 10 -31.59 6.22 10.16
C SER A 10 -30.56 5.53 11.08
N ASN A 11 -30.83 4.30 11.52
CA ASN A 11 -29.89 3.47 12.29
C ASN A 11 -28.95 2.60 11.44
N VAL A 12 -28.97 2.73 10.10
CA VAL A 12 -27.93 2.16 9.21
C VAL A 12 -26.70 3.09 9.15
N ILE A 13 -26.74 4.23 9.84
CA ILE A 13 -25.72 5.27 9.86
C ILE A 13 -24.93 5.18 11.18
N SER A 14 -24.01 4.22 11.26
CA SER A 14 -22.87 4.27 12.22
C SER A 14 -21.74 3.32 11.80
N LEU A 15 -21.45 3.24 10.49
CA LEU A 15 -20.13 2.85 10.01
C LEU A 15 -19.25 4.10 9.80
N SER A 16 -19.63 5.22 10.41
CA SER A 16 -18.91 6.48 10.38
C SER A 16 -17.50 6.26 10.91
N ALA A 17 -16.50 6.44 10.04
CA ALA A 17 -15.18 6.91 10.43
C ALA A 17 -14.62 6.29 11.72
N ALA A 18 -14.75 4.97 11.89
CA ALA A 18 -14.12 4.31 13.01
C ALA A 18 -12.63 4.49 12.78
N ILE A 19 -12.05 5.45 13.51
CA ILE A 19 -10.61 5.53 13.82
C ILE A 19 -10.18 4.07 14.01
N PRO A 20 -9.13 3.60 13.31
CA PRO A 20 -8.60 2.26 13.53
C PRO A 20 -8.53 2.10 15.05
N SER A 21 -9.39 1.26 15.63
CA SER A 21 -9.46 1.26 17.08
C SER A 21 -8.08 0.85 17.55
N THR A 22 -7.50 1.59 18.50
CA THR A 22 -6.33 1.08 19.24
C THR A 22 -6.65 -0.24 19.95
N ASN A 23 -7.95 -0.58 19.99
CA ASN A 23 -8.54 -1.85 20.42
C ASN A 23 -8.87 -2.83 19.27
N VAL A 24 -8.39 -2.63 18.03
CA VAL A 24 -8.18 -3.79 17.14
C VAL A 24 -7.17 -4.58 17.94
N SER A 25 -7.63 -5.65 18.59
CA SER A 25 -6.82 -6.55 19.39
C SER A 25 -5.44 -6.60 18.75
N ASN A 26 -4.36 -6.39 19.49
CA ASN A 26 -3.06 -6.94 19.09
C ASN A 26 -3.37 -8.37 18.66
N GLY A 27 -3.52 -8.59 17.35
CA GLY A 27 -4.55 -9.48 16.86
C GLY A 27 -4.04 -10.87 17.04
N GLN A 28 -4.25 -11.43 18.25
CA GLN A 28 -3.42 -12.47 18.86
C GLN A 28 -2.38 -13.01 17.89
N VAL A 29 -1.35 -12.20 17.60
CA VAL A 29 -0.09 -12.74 17.16
C VAL A 29 0.36 -13.36 18.44
N HIS A 30 -0.02 -14.63 18.63
CA HIS A 30 0.26 -15.37 19.85
C HIS A 30 1.70 -15.02 20.24
N ASP A 31 1.86 -14.47 21.44
CA ASP A 31 3.17 -14.06 21.99
C ASP A 31 4.22 -15.20 21.97
N ASP A 32 3.80 -16.41 21.58
CA ASP A 32 4.57 -17.64 21.48
C ASP A 32 5.44 -17.80 20.21
N GLU A 33 5.34 -16.96 19.16
CA GLU A 33 6.16 -17.12 17.91
C GLU A 33 7.21 -16.03 17.61
N GLY A 34 7.55 -15.16 18.57
CA GLY A 34 8.93 -14.62 18.66
C GLY A 34 9.45 -13.66 17.57
N ILE A 35 8.65 -12.72 17.05
CA ILE A 35 9.22 -11.60 16.27
C ILE A 35 9.79 -10.56 17.24
N ALA A 36 11.11 -10.42 17.27
CA ALA A 36 11.77 -9.45 18.14
C ALA A 36 11.30 -8.02 17.85
N PRO A 37 11.09 -7.18 18.89
CA PRO A 37 10.79 -5.76 18.71
C PRO A 37 11.88 -5.06 17.88
N LEU A 38 11.48 -4.10 17.05
CA LEU A 38 12.43 -3.33 16.24
C LEU A 38 13.24 -2.40 17.15
N SER A 39 14.53 -2.21 16.82
CA SER A 39 15.37 -1.23 17.50
C SER A 39 14.89 0.19 17.19
N THR A 40 15.23 1.15 18.06
CA THR A 40 14.97 2.58 17.81
C THR A 40 15.65 3.06 16.52
N GLU A 41 16.81 2.50 16.18
CA GLU A 41 17.52 2.81 14.92
C GLU A 41 16.73 2.35 13.70
N HIS A 42 16.23 1.10 13.69
CA HIS A 42 15.37 0.63 12.60
C HIS A 42 14.08 1.46 12.47
N LEU A 43 13.49 1.90 13.58
CA LEU A 43 12.31 2.77 13.53
C LEU A 43 12.63 4.16 12.98
N LEU A 44 13.82 4.70 13.21
CA LEU A 44 14.25 5.96 12.61
C LEU A 44 14.45 5.83 11.09
N ASP A 45 15.00 4.71 10.63
CA ASP A 45 15.14 4.43 9.19
C ASP A 45 13.76 4.27 8.53
N MET A 46 12.85 3.56 9.18
CA MET A 46 11.45 3.46 8.73
C MET A 46 10.79 4.85 8.69
N TYR A 47 11.00 5.69 9.70
CA TYR A 47 10.48 7.05 9.72
C TYR A 47 11.01 7.87 8.54
N ARG A 48 12.32 7.83 8.26
CA ARG A 48 12.92 8.49 7.09
C ARG A 48 12.23 8.05 5.80
N LYS A 49 12.04 6.75 5.60
CA LYS A 49 11.34 6.22 4.40
C LYS A 49 9.89 6.71 4.31
N MET A 50 9.16 6.75 5.42
CA MET A 50 7.79 7.26 5.45
C MET A 50 7.73 8.75 5.12
N VAL A 51 8.65 9.56 5.66
CA VAL A 51 8.78 10.99 5.31
C VAL A 51 9.07 11.13 3.81
N LEU A 52 10.01 10.35 3.27
CA LEU A 52 10.40 10.40 1.87
C LEU A 52 9.22 10.11 0.93
N ILE A 53 8.46 9.05 1.22
CA ILE A 53 7.23 8.73 0.47
C ILE A 53 6.26 9.91 0.52
N ARG A 54 5.97 10.42 1.72
CA ARG A 54 5.05 11.53 1.92
C ARG A 54 5.46 12.79 1.16
N ARG A 55 6.75 13.13 1.20
CA ARG A 55 7.29 14.35 0.57
C ARG A 55 7.34 14.21 -0.95
N LEU A 56 7.74 13.05 -1.47
CA LEU A 56 7.70 12.77 -2.90
C LEU A 56 6.27 12.90 -3.44
N GLU A 57 5.28 12.29 -2.79
CA GLU A 57 3.89 12.36 -3.28
C GLU A 57 3.30 13.77 -3.20
N LYS A 58 3.71 14.57 -2.20
CA LYS A 58 3.37 16.00 -2.15
C LYS A 58 4.01 16.79 -3.29
N SER A 59 5.26 16.49 -3.64
CA SER A 59 5.93 17.10 -4.80
C SER A 59 5.21 16.71 -6.11
N LEU A 60 4.81 15.45 -6.27
CA LEU A 60 4.02 15.01 -7.42
C LEU A 60 2.67 15.73 -7.52
N LEU A 61 1.96 15.94 -6.39
CA LEU A 61 0.73 16.73 -6.38
C LEU A 61 0.96 18.17 -6.86
N GLN A 62 2.01 18.83 -6.38
CA GLN A 62 2.37 20.19 -6.82
C GLN A 62 2.72 20.24 -8.33
N LEU A 63 3.46 19.24 -8.82
CA LEU A 63 3.78 19.12 -10.24
C LEU A 63 2.51 18.90 -11.07
N ALA A 64 1.56 18.10 -10.60
CA ALA A 64 0.28 17.88 -11.25
C ALA A 64 -0.57 19.17 -11.30
N GLU A 65 -0.66 19.90 -10.18
CA GLU A 65 -1.34 21.20 -10.10
C GLU A 65 -0.73 22.24 -11.05
N SER A 66 0.59 22.18 -11.26
CA SER A 66 1.29 23.04 -12.24
C SER A 66 1.09 22.62 -13.70
N GLY A 67 0.34 21.55 -13.96
CA GLY A 67 0.06 21.03 -15.30
C GLY A 67 1.23 20.26 -15.95
N LYS A 68 2.23 19.85 -15.16
CA LYS A 68 3.41 19.12 -15.67
C LYS A 68 3.19 17.60 -15.79
N ILE A 69 2.21 17.05 -15.08
CA ILE A 69 1.88 15.63 -15.11
C ILE A 69 0.63 15.43 -15.98
N GLY A 70 0.75 14.58 -17.00
CA GLY A 70 -0.39 14.15 -17.82
C GLY A 70 -1.07 12.92 -17.23
N GLY A 71 -2.41 12.85 -17.36
CA GLY A 71 -3.19 11.67 -16.96
C GLY A 71 -3.52 11.60 -15.47
N ALA A 72 -4.01 10.44 -15.03
CA ALA A 72 -4.39 10.22 -13.65
C ALA A 72 -3.18 9.86 -12.79
N MET A 73 -3.05 10.52 -11.64
CA MET A 73 -2.02 10.25 -10.63
C MET A 73 -2.70 9.97 -9.29
N HIS A 74 -2.28 8.93 -8.59
CA HIS A 74 -2.92 8.45 -7.36
C HIS A 74 -1.88 8.36 -6.24
N THR A 75 -2.05 9.15 -5.18
CA THR A 75 -1.11 9.16 -4.04
C THR A 75 -1.54 8.21 -2.93
N ALA A 76 -0.59 7.60 -2.24
CA ALA A 76 -0.79 6.78 -1.06
C ALA A 76 -0.67 7.56 0.25
N ILE A 77 -0.92 8.88 0.25
CA ILE A 77 -0.84 9.72 1.45
C ILE A 77 -1.76 9.17 2.53
N GLY A 78 -1.15 8.74 3.64
CA GLY A 78 -1.82 8.07 4.77
C GLY A 78 -1.58 6.56 4.84
N HIS A 79 -0.93 5.95 3.85
CA HIS A 79 -0.68 4.50 3.79
C HIS A 79 0.79 4.13 4.04
N GLU A 80 1.65 5.09 4.40
CA GLU A 80 3.11 4.92 4.37
C GLU A 80 3.60 3.77 5.26
N ALA A 81 2.98 3.57 6.43
CA ALA A 81 3.30 2.47 7.33
C ALA A 81 3.03 1.09 6.71
N ASN A 82 1.96 0.94 5.90
CA ASN A 82 1.66 -0.32 5.22
C ASN A 82 2.80 -0.71 4.27
N ALA A 83 3.28 0.23 3.46
CA ALA A 83 4.38 -0.03 2.53
C ALA A 83 5.71 -0.25 3.24
N VAL A 84 6.10 0.64 4.16
CA VAL A 84 7.40 0.59 4.82
C VAL A 84 7.53 -0.62 5.75
N GLY A 85 6.49 -0.91 6.53
CA GLY A 85 6.47 -2.06 7.44
C GLY A 85 6.51 -3.37 6.67
N ALA A 86 5.72 -3.49 5.60
CA ALA A 86 5.73 -4.68 4.76
C ALA A 86 7.07 -4.85 4.03
N ALA A 87 7.61 -3.79 3.42
CA ALA A 87 8.89 -3.85 2.71
C ALA A 87 10.04 -4.32 3.62
N ALA A 88 10.06 -3.90 4.88
CA ALA A 88 11.07 -4.29 5.86
C ALA A 88 10.96 -5.76 6.31
N ALA A 89 9.77 -6.37 6.19
CA ALA A 89 9.54 -7.77 6.54
C ALA A 89 9.87 -8.76 5.40
N LEU A 90 10.14 -8.25 4.19
CA LEU A 90 10.38 -9.04 2.99
C LEU A 90 11.86 -9.18 2.69
N HIS A 91 12.25 -10.30 2.08
CA HIS A 91 13.57 -10.43 1.47
C HIS A 91 13.65 -9.56 0.20
N PRO A 92 14.84 -9.08 -0.20
CA PRO A 92 15.02 -8.35 -1.46
C PRO A 92 14.52 -9.11 -2.69
N ASP A 93 14.60 -10.45 -2.65
CA ASP A 93 14.10 -11.28 -3.73
C ASP A 93 12.58 -11.49 -3.68
N ASP A 94 11.86 -11.30 -2.56
CA ASP A 94 10.42 -11.57 -2.57
C ASP A 94 9.67 -10.72 -3.60
N TYR A 95 8.71 -11.32 -4.30
CA TYR A 95 7.94 -10.63 -5.33
C TYR A 95 6.90 -9.71 -4.70
N LEU A 96 6.77 -8.49 -5.21
CA LEU A 96 5.77 -7.52 -4.80
C LEU A 96 4.98 -7.05 -6.02
N THR A 97 3.66 -7.14 -5.94
CA THR A 97 2.74 -6.48 -6.86
C THR A 97 1.82 -5.52 -6.11
N CYS A 98 1.42 -4.44 -6.76
CA CYS A 98 0.56 -3.44 -6.14
C CYS A 98 -0.44 -2.84 -7.13
N THR A 99 -1.31 -1.97 -6.63
CA THR A 99 -2.28 -1.24 -7.44
C THR A 99 -1.64 -0.06 -8.15
N TYR A 100 -2.44 0.66 -8.94
CA TYR A 100 -2.12 1.98 -9.50
C TYR A 100 -1.68 3.03 -8.48
N ARG A 101 -1.93 2.81 -7.18
CA ARG A 101 -1.43 3.64 -6.08
C ARG A 101 -0.09 3.09 -5.57
N GLY A 102 0.81 2.72 -6.47
CA GLY A 102 1.98 1.89 -6.16
C GLY A 102 3.25 2.63 -5.74
N HIS A 103 3.23 3.97 -5.67
CA HIS A 103 4.44 4.75 -5.40
C HIS A 103 5.07 4.39 -4.05
N HIS A 104 4.28 4.34 -2.98
CA HIS A 104 4.76 4.07 -1.63
C HIS A 104 5.41 2.70 -1.50
N HIS A 105 4.81 1.66 -2.08
CA HIS A 105 5.41 0.31 -2.12
C HIS A 105 6.73 0.30 -2.88
N SER A 106 6.78 0.99 -4.01
CA SER A 106 7.98 1.05 -4.84
C SER A 106 9.13 1.75 -4.13
N LEU A 107 8.86 2.91 -3.53
CA LEU A 107 9.82 3.69 -2.76
C LEU A 107 10.26 2.96 -1.48
N ALA A 108 9.34 2.29 -0.79
CA ALA A 108 9.67 1.48 0.39
C ALA A 108 10.65 0.33 0.06
N ARG A 109 10.57 -0.21 -1.16
CA ARG A 109 11.48 -1.21 -1.72
C ARG A 109 12.78 -0.62 -2.30
N GLY A 110 13.00 0.68 -2.18
CA GLY A 110 14.26 1.32 -2.55
C GLY A 110 14.28 1.86 -3.98
N MET A 111 13.13 2.06 -4.61
CA MET A 111 13.06 2.75 -5.89
C MET A 111 13.64 4.16 -5.77
N ASP A 112 14.54 4.52 -6.68
CA ASP A 112 15.16 5.85 -6.73
C ASP A 112 14.11 6.97 -6.87
N PRO A 113 14.07 7.95 -5.95
CA PRO A 113 13.08 9.03 -5.96
C PRO A 113 13.12 9.91 -7.22
N GLY A 114 14.32 10.20 -7.74
CA GLY A 114 14.49 11.05 -8.92
C GLY A 114 13.94 10.37 -10.16
N ARG A 115 14.31 9.11 -10.39
CA ARG A 115 13.79 8.28 -11.47
C ARG A 115 12.28 8.01 -11.33
N ALA A 116 11.77 7.92 -10.10
CA ALA A 116 10.33 7.74 -9.86
C ALA A 116 9.56 9.00 -10.31
N ILE A 117 10.02 10.19 -9.94
CA ILE A 117 9.42 11.44 -10.41
C ILE A 117 9.59 11.57 -11.93
N ALA A 118 10.76 11.21 -12.49
CA ALA A 118 11.01 11.24 -13.93
C ALA A 118 10.02 10.33 -14.69
N GLU A 119 9.73 9.15 -14.17
CA GLU A 119 8.73 8.23 -14.74
C GLU A 119 7.33 8.87 -14.78
N VAL A 120 6.89 9.50 -13.68
CA VAL A 120 5.59 10.19 -13.62
C VAL A 120 5.52 11.38 -14.56
N LEU A 121 6.65 12.08 -14.75
CA LEU A 121 6.78 13.20 -15.70
C LEU A 121 6.94 12.75 -17.16
N GLY A 122 6.94 11.44 -17.45
CA GLY A 122 7.10 10.90 -18.80
C GLY A 122 8.50 11.11 -19.38
N ARG A 123 9.53 11.16 -18.53
CA ARG A 123 10.93 11.39 -18.92
C ARG A 123 11.67 10.09 -19.16
N ALA A 124 12.69 10.15 -20.03
CA ALA A 124 13.43 8.97 -20.48
C ALA A 124 14.22 8.26 -19.37
N ASP A 125 14.61 8.99 -18.32
CA ASP A 125 15.35 8.44 -17.18
C ASP A 125 14.46 7.70 -16.17
N GLY A 126 13.15 7.67 -16.41
CA GLY A 126 12.19 6.88 -15.64
C GLY A 126 12.45 5.37 -15.74
N PHE A 127 11.87 4.60 -14.82
CA PHE A 127 12.06 3.15 -14.74
C PHE A 127 11.56 2.37 -15.96
N ALA A 128 10.47 2.85 -16.57
CA ALA A 128 9.93 2.35 -17.83
C ALA A 128 10.10 3.39 -18.95
N LYS A 129 11.15 4.22 -18.84
CA LYS A 129 11.50 5.27 -19.80
C LYS A 129 10.37 6.28 -20.01
N GLY A 130 9.57 6.52 -18.98
CA GLY A 130 8.43 7.45 -19.02
C GLY A 130 7.17 6.89 -19.67
N LYS A 131 7.14 5.60 -20.05
CA LYS A 131 5.97 4.95 -20.67
C LYS A 131 4.91 4.52 -19.66
N GLY A 132 5.35 4.14 -18.45
CA GLY A 132 4.49 3.59 -17.42
C GLY A 132 3.69 4.65 -16.67
N GLY A 133 4.32 5.81 -16.43
CA GLY A 133 3.71 6.91 -15.67
C GLY A 133 3.37 6.52 -14.23
N SER A 134 2.45 7.26 -13.61
CA SER A 134 2.10 7.08 -12.18
C SER A 134 1.57 5.69 -11.82
N MET A 135 0.89 4.99 -12.74
CA MET A 135 0.17 3.76 -12.41
C MET A 135 0.93 2.46 -12.67
N HIS A 136 2.13 2.51 -13.25
CA HIS A 136 2.84 1.31 -13.74
C HIS A 136 4.32 1.27 -13.33
N PHE A 137 4.63 1.71 -12.11
CA PHE A 137 5.97 1.55 -11.54
C PHE A 137 6.38 0.07 -11.52
N ILE A 138 7.59 -0.19 -12.00
CA ILE A 138 8.15 -1.55 -12.13
C ILE A 138 9.66 -1.49 -11.99
N ASP A 139 10.22 -2.44 -11.24
CA ASP A 139 11.66 -2.69 -11.17
C ASP A 139 11.88 -4.11 -10.63
N PRO A 140 12.06 -5.11 -11.53
CA PRO A 140 12.23 -6.50 -11.09
C PRO A 140 13.47 -6.72 -10.22
N SER A 141 14.48 -5.84 -10.29
CA SER A 141 15.67 -5.92 -9.43
C SER A 141 15.37 -5.63 -7.96
N LEU A 142 14.27 -4.94 -7.68
CA LEU A 142 13.75 -4.66 -6.33
C LEU A 142 12.62 -5.62 -5.94
N GLY A 143 12.36 -6.67 -6.74
CA GLY A 143 11.22 -7.56 -6.61
C GLY A 143 9.88 -6.91 -7.00
N LEU A 144 9.88 -5.68 -7.54
CA LEU A 144 8.69 -4.96 -7.96
C LEU A 144 8.25 -5.45 -9.34
N MET A 145 7.21 -6.29 -9.36
CA MET A 145 6.73 -6.97 -10.57
C MET A 145 5.59 -6.23 -11.26
N GLY A 146 5.47 -4.92 -11.00
CA GLY A 146 4.55 -4.00 -11.65
C GLY A 146 3.37 -3.58 -10.77
N ALA A 147 3.13 -2.27 -10.76
CA ALA A 147 1.84 -1.68 -10.39
C ALA A 147 0.83 -1.86 -11.53
N ASN A 148 -0.47 -1.99 -11.19
CA ASN A 148 -1.52 -2.25 -12.17
C ASN A 148 -2.70 -1.26 -12.07
N GLY A 149 -3.05 -0.66 -13.21
CA GLY A 149 -4.24 0.19 -13.41
C GLY A 149 -5.58 -0.53 -13.26
N ILE A 150 -5.62 -1.83 -13.57
CA ILE A 150 -6.84 -2.63 -13.53
C ILE A 150 -7.05 -3.18 -12.12
N VAL A 151 -8.17 -2.81 -11.50
CA VAL A 151 -8.51 -3.20 -10.13
C VAL A 151 -8.49 -4.72 -9.96
N GLY A 152 -7.59 -5.20 -9.10
CA GLY A 152 -7.45 -6.62 -8.75
C GLY A 152 -6.60 -7.45 -9.72
N ALA A 153 -6.27 -6.95 -10.91
CA ALA A 153 -5.58 -7.75 -11.94
C ALA A 153 -4.19 -8.25 -11.53
N GLN A 154 -3.52 -7.56 -10.60
CA GLN A 154 -2.23 -7.97 -10.07
C GLN A 154 -2.28 -9.18 -9.13
N VAL A 155 -3.44 -9.46 -8.55
CA VAL A 155 -3.62 -10.52 -7.54
C VAL A 155 -3.38 -11.93 -8.11
N PRO A 156 -3.96 -12.32 -9.27
CA PRO A 156 -3.62 -13.59 -9.90
C PRO A 156 -2.17 -13.64 -10.39
N HIS A 157 -1.55 -12.50 -10.74
CA HIS A 157 -0.12 -12.48 -11.11
C HIS A 157 0.76 -12.87 -9.91
N ALA A 158 0.49 -12.33 -8.72
CA ALA A 158 1.20 -12.73 -7.50
C ALA A 158 1.00 -14.22 -7.16
N ALA A 159 -0.22 -14.74 -7.31
CA ALA A 159 -0.47 -16.17 -7.14
C ALA A 159 0.33 -17.01 -8.16
N GLY A 160 0.41 -16.57 -9.43
CA GLY A 160 1.24 -17.21 -10.45
C GLY A 160 2.74 -17.21 -10.12
N MET A 161 3.26 -16.09 -9.60
CA MET A 161 4.65 -15.98 -9.16
C MET A 161 4.95 -16.85 -7.93
N ALA A 162 4.03 -16.92 -6.97
CA ALA A 162 4.13 -17.83 -5.83
C ALA A 162 4.08 -19.30 -6.26
N LEU A 163 3.23 -19.65 -7.23
CA LEU A 163 3.20 -20.98 -7.84
C LEU A 163 4.53 -21.32 -8.53
N ALA A 164 5.10 -20.39 -9.30
CA ALA A 164 6.38 -20.59 -9.96
C ALA A 164 7.52 -20.79 -8.94
N SER A 165 7.54 -20.01 -7.85
CA SER A 165 8.52 -20.15 -6.76
C SER A 165 8.38 -21.53 -6.09
N LYS A 166 7.15 -21.95 -5.80
CA LYS A 166 6.86 -23.28 -5.23
C LYS A 166 7.29 -24.42 -6.13
N LEU A 167 6.99 -24.36 -7.43
CA LEU A 167 7.36 -25.39 -8.41
C LEU A 167 8.87 -25.51 -8.60
N ARG A 168 9.61 -24.41 -8.42
CA ARG A 168 11.08 -24.37 -8.51
C ARG A 168 11.78 -24.69 -7.18
N GLY A 169 11.04 -24.83 -6.08
CA GLY A 169 11.61 -25.06 -4.75
C GLY A 169 12.39 -23.85 -4.22
N GLU A 170 11.97 -22.64 -4.57
CA GLU A 170 12.60 -21.39 -4.14
C GLU A 170 12.08 -20.98 -2.75
N ASP A 171 12.98 -20.50 -1.88
CA ASP A 171 12.64 -19.90 -0.59
C ASP A 171 12.18 -18.44 -0.77
N ARG A 172 11.13 -18.27 -1.56
CA ARG A 172 10.65 -16.98 -2.07
C ARG A 172 9.13 -16.93 -2.04
N ILE A 173 8.59 -15.82 -1.55
CA ILE A 173 7.14 -15.57 -1.54
C ILE A 173 6.75 -14.54 -2.59
N ALA A 174 5.44 -14.41 -2.81
CA ALA A 174 4.85 -13.20 -3.40
C ALA A 174 3.96 -12.49 -2.38
N ILE A 175 3.96 -11.16 -2.39
CA ILE A 175 2.99 -10.34 -1.69
C ILE A 175 2.27 -9.45 -2.70
N THR A 176 0.95 -9.32 -2.56
CA THR A 176 0.16 -8.42 -3.39
C THR A 176 -0.67 -7.47 -2.55
N PHE A 177 -0.61 -6.18 -2.91
CA PHE A 177 -1.40 -5.13 -2.30
C PHE A 177 -2.61 -4.77 -3.14
N PHE A 178 -3.76 -4.60 -2.51
CA PHE A 178 -5.01 -4.14 -3.13
C PHE A 178 -5.87 -3.35 -2.13
N GLY A 179 -6.79 -2.52 -2.62
CA GLY A 179 -7.75 -1.80 -1.77
C GLY A 179 -8.99 -2.64 -1.45
N ASP A 180 -9.78 -2.21 -0.46
CA ASP A 180 -11.02 -2.84 -0.03
C ASP A 180 -12.03 -3.05 -1.17
N GLY A 181 -12.13 -2.13 -2.12
CA GLY A 181 -13.01 -2.26 -3.28
C GLY A 181 -12.66 -3.39 -4.24
N ALA A 182 -11.40 -3.81 -4.30
CA ALA A 182 -10.98 -4.90 -5.17
C ALA A 182 -11.57 -6.23 -4.70
N LEU A 183 -11.84 -6.38 -3.39
CA LEU A 183 -12.26 -7.63 -2.75
C LEU A 183 -13.54 -8.23 -3.35
N TYR A 184 -14.38 -7.40 -3.96
CA TYR A 184 -15.66 -7.81 -4.56
C TYR A 184 -15.55 -8.23 -6.03
N GLN A 185 -14.36 -8.22 -6.63
CA GLN A 185 -14.14 -8.73 -7.98
C GLN A 185 -14.13 -10.26 -7.97
N GLY A 186 -14.81 -10.89 -8.94
CA GLY A 186 -14.87 -12.36 -9.06
C GLY A 186 -13.48 -13.02 -9.12
N LEU A 187 -12.52 -12.37 -9.81
CA LEU A 187 -11.14 -12.84 -9.92
C LEU A 187 -10.45 -13.03 -8.56
N MET A 188 -10.83 -12.24 -7.54
CA MET A 188 -10.25 -12.34 -6.21
C MET A 188 -10.62 -13.68 -5.58
N HIS A 189 -11.91 -14.01 -5.62
CA HIS A 189 -12.46 -15.25 -5.08
C HIS A 189 -11.90 -16.49 -5.78
N GLU A 190 -11.77 -16.44 -7.11
CA GLU A 190 -11.12 -17.51 -7.88
C GLU A 190 -9.65 -17.68 -7.46
N THR A 191 -8.92 -16.58 -7.35
CA THR A 191 -7.49 -16.58 -6.98
C THR A 191 -7.30 -17.08 -5.54
N PHE A 192 -8.11 -16.63 -4.58
CA PHE A 192 -8.03 -17.07 -3.19
C PHE A 192 -8.28 -18.57 -3.06
N ASN A 193 -9.31 -19.09 -3.74
CA ASN A 193 -9.60 -20.51 -3.74
C ASN A 193 -8.42 -21.33 -4.30
N MET A 194 -7.84 -20.92 -5.43
CA MET A 194 -6.70 -21.61 -6.03
C MET A 194 -5.44 -21.52 -5.16
N ALA A 195 -5.12 -20.34 -4.64
CA ALA A 195 -3.95 -20.13 -3.80
C ALA A 195 -4.01 -20.96 -2.52
N GLN A 196 -5.19 -21.01 -1.88
CA GLN A 196 -5.40 -21.83 -0.69
C GLN A 196 -5.37 -23.33 -1.02
N LYS A 197 -6.07 -23.76 -2.08
CA LYS A 197 -6.09 -25.16 -2.51
C LYS A 197 -4.70 -25.72 -2.80
N TRP A 198 -3.83 -24.89 -3.36
CA TRP A 198 -2.46 -25.28 -3.70
C TRP A 198 -1.45 -24.92 -2.62
N ALA A 199 -1.87 -24.36 -1.48
CA ALA A 199 -1.00 -23.87 -0.41
C ALA A 199 0.17 -23.05 -0.98
N LEU A 200 -0.17 -22.01 -1.75
CA LEU A 200 0.83 -21.15 -2.39
C LEU A 200 1.51 -20.23 -1.36
N PRO A 201 2.81 -19.94 -1.51
CA PRO A 201 3.54 -19.00 -0.66
C PRO A 201 3.21 -17.55 -1.06
N VAL A 202 1.97 -17.11 -0.81
CA VAL A 202 1.48 -15.76 -1.16
C VAL A 202 0.82 -15.06 0.01
N ILE A 203 1.13 -13.77 0.17
CA ILE A 203 0.46 -12.87 1.13
C ILE A 203 -0.50 -11.97 0.36
N PHE A 204 -1.77 -11.97 0.75
CA PHE A 204 -2.79 -11.06 0.24
C PHE A 204 -2.96 -9.91 1.23
N TYR A 205 -2.50 -8.71 0.87
CA TYR A 205 -2.57 -7.54 1.74
C TYR A 205 -3.62 -6.55 1.23
N CYS A 206 -4.70 -6.40 2.00
CA CYS A 206 -5.74 -5.42 1.76
C CYS A 206 -5.43 -4.11 2.50
N GLU A 207 -5.13 -3.04 1.78
CA GLU A 207 -5.05 -1.67 2.29
C GLU A 207 -6.48 -1.11 2.38
N ASN A 208 -7.19 -1.42 3.48
CA ASN A 208 -8.54 -0.93 3.70
C ASN A 208 -8.49 0.54 4.13
N ASN A 209 -8.66 1.43 3.15
CA ASN A 209 -8.63 2.88 3.34
C ASN A 209 -10.03 3.50 3.43
N ARG A 210 -11.04 2.66 3.63
CA ARG A 210 -12.47 2.96 3.81
C ARG A 210 -13.22 3.42 2.56
N TYR A 211 -12.53 3.68 1.44
CA TYR A 211 -13.14 4.26 0.24
C TYR A 211 -12.65 3.61 -1.06
N SER A 212 -13.61 3.09 -1.80
CA SER A 212 -13.43 2.65 -3.17
C SER A 212 -13.79 3.79 -4.12
N GLU A 213 -12.78 4.51 -4.61
CA GLU A 213 -12.97 5.79 -5.31
C GLU A 213 -13.74 6.78 -4.42
N MET A 214 -15.03 7.03 -4.71
CA MET A 214 -15.94 7.89 -3.94
C MET A 214 -16.91 7.08 -3.06
N THR A 215 -16.90 5.75 -3.16
CA THR A 215 -17.88 4.89 -2.49
C THR A 215 -17.33 4.45 -1.13
N PRO A 216 -17.95 4.83 0.00
CA PRO A 216 -17.52 4.34 1.31
C PRO A 216 -17.79 2.84 1.44
N ILE A 217 -16.90 2.13 2.12
CA ILE A 217 -16.96 0.67 2.27
C ILE A 217 -18.29 0.17 2.83
N SER A 218 -18.91 0.97 3.71
CA SER A 218 -20.23 0.73 4.32
C SER A 218 -21.37 0.57 3.31
N ARG A 219 -21.17 1.01 2.07
CA ARG A 219 -22.13 0.87 0.96
C ARG A 219 -21.80 -0.28 0.01
N THR A 220 -20.67 -0.95 0.18
CA THR A 220 -20.17 -1.99 -0.73
C THR A 220 -20.18 -3.38 -0.13
N SER A 221 -19.93 -3.50 1.18
CA SER A 221 -19.93 -4.78 1.87
C SER A 221 -21.26 -5.10 2.54
N SER A 222 -21.69 -6.35 2.48
CA SER A 222 -22.70 -6.89 3.39
C SER A 222 -22.14 -7.29 4.76
N VAL A 223 -20.81 -7.31 4.92
CA VAL A 223 -20.10 -7.72 6.14
C VAL A 223 -19.13 -6.62 6.57
N ALA A 224 -19.16 -6.24 7.84
CA ALA A 224 -18.27 -5.21 8.36
C ALA A 224 -16.80 -5.66 8.40
N ASP A 225 -16.57 -6.90 8.82
CA ASP A 225 -15.25 -7.51 8.99
C ASP A 225 -14.79 -8.21 7.69
N ILE A 226 -14.26 -7.45 6.73
CA ILE A 226 -13.91 -7.98 5.40
C ILE A 226 -12.73 -8.97 5.43
N TYR A 227 -11.84 -8.91 6.43
CA TYR A 227 -10.77 -9.92 6.61
C TYR A 227 -11.30 -11.35 6.75
N ARG A 228 -12.57 -11.51 7.13
CA ARG A 228 -13.20 -12.82 7.30
C ARG A 228 -13.64 -13.46 5.99
N PHE A 229 -13.66 -12.72 4.88
CA PHE A 229 -14.08 -13.27 3.57
C PHE A 229 -13.27 -14.49 3.15
N VAL A 230 -11.97 -14.47 3.44
CA VAL A 230 -11.09 -15.57 3.02
C VAL A 230 -11.22 -16.82 3.91
N GLU A 231 -11.87 -16.72 5.08
CA GLU A 231 -12.18 -17.87 5.95
C GLU A 231 -13.07 -18.89 5.20
N ALA A 232 -13.90 -18.43 4.24
CA ALA A 232 -14.71 -19.29 3.40
C ALA A 232 -13.88 -20.26 2.53
N TYR A 233 -12.61 -19.94 2.28
CA TYR A 233 -11.67 -20.82 1.57
C TYR A 233 -10.83 -21.67 2.53
N GLY A 234 -10.96 -21.47 3.85
CA GLY A 234 -10.07 -22.04 4.86
C GLY A 234 -8.71 -21.33 4.94
N MET A 235 -8.63 -20.08 4.47
CA MET A 235 -7.41 -19.27 4.51
C MET A 235 -7.27 -18.55 5.85
N ARG A 236 -6.03 -18.46 6.35
CA ARG A 236 -5.70 -17.65 7.53
C ARG A 236 -5.91 -16.16 7.22
N SER A 237 -6.54 -15.44 8.12
CA SER A 237 -6.67 -13.98 8.01
C SER A 237 -6.43 -13.26 9.33
N MET A 238 -6.04 -11.99 9.23
CA MET A 238 -5.92 -11.08 10.36
C MET A 238 -6.29 -9.65 9.95
N GLN A 239 -6.82 -8.88 10.88
CA GLN A 239 -6.99 -7.44 10.76
C GLN A 239 -6.00 -6.75 11.67
N ILE A 240 -5.31 -5.73 11.16
CA ILE A 240 -4.24 -5.02 11.88
C ILE A 240 -4.42 -3.51 11.78
N ASN A 241 -3.78 -2.79 12.70
CA ASN A 241 -3.60 -1.34 12.54
C ASN A 241 -2.57 -1.07 11.44
N GLY A 242 -3.04 -0.71 10.24
CA GLY A 242 -2.19 -0.40 9.09
C GLY A 242 -1.42 0.92 9.24
N ASN A 243 -1.73 1.74 10.25
CA ASN A 243 -1.00 2.98 10.53
C ASN A 243 0.18 2.78 11.51
N ASP A 244 0.31 1.62 12.15
CA ASP A 244 1.49 1.29 12.97
C ASP A 244 2.46 0.40 12.18
N VAL A 245 3.58 1.00 11.78
CA VAL A 245 4.61 0.34 10.94
C VAL A 245 5.22 -0.91 11.58
N GLU A 246 5.29 -0.97 12.92
CA GLU A 246 5.86 -2.12 13.64
C GLU A 246 4.86 -3.28 13.66
N VAL A 247 3.56 -2.97 13.80
CA VAL A 247 2.48 -3.96 13.68
C VAL A 247 2.42 -4.53 12.26
N VAL A 248 2.53 -3.68 11.24
CA VAL A 248 2.61 -4.12 9.84
C VAL A 248 3.81 -5.03 9.63
N TYR A 249 5.00 -4.62 10.10
CA TYR A 249 6.22 -5.42 10.01
C TYR A 249 6.05 -6.80 10.66
N GLN A 250 5.46 -6.86 11.85
CA GLN A 250 5.23 -8.11 12.57
C GLN A 250 4.24 -9.02 11.82
N ALA A 251 3.11 -8.48 11.38
CA ALA A 251 2.09 -9.24 10.66
C ALA A 251 2.62 -9.82 9.33
N VAL A 252 3.35 -9.01 8.56
CA VAL A 252 3.94 -9.47 7.28
C VAL A 252 5.07 -10.47 7.53
N SER A 253 5.91 -10.27 8.55
CA SER A 253 6.96 -11.21 8.92
C SER A 253 6.39 -12.57 9.31
N TYR A 254 5.32 -12.58 10.11
CA TYR A 254 4.59 -13.78 10.48
C TYR A 254 3.99 -14.48 9.25
N ALA A 255 3.26 -13.74 8.41
CA ALA A 255 2.66 -14.28 7.20
C ALA A 255 3.70 -14.85 6.23
N ARG A 256 4.87 -14.20 6.12
CA ARG A 256 6.01 -14.69 5.34
C ARG A 256 6.54 -16.01 5.88
N GLN A 257 6.74 -16.14 7.20
CA GLN A 257 7.18 -17.39 7.82
C GLN A 257 6.20 -18.54 7.54
N LYS A 258 4.89 -18.30 7.66
CA LYS A 258 3.86 -19.32 7.37
C LYS A 258 3.83 -19.71 5.89
N ALA A 259 3.97 -18.75 4.99
CA ALA A 259 4.05 -19.00 3.55
C ALA A 259 5.25 -19.90 3.20
N LEU A 260 6.44 -19.62 3.75
CA LEU A 260 7.66 -20.40 3.51
C LEU A 260 7.63 -21.78 4.18
N ALA A 261 6.95 -21.91 5.32
CA ALA A 261 6.70 -23.20 5.97
C ALA A 261 5.72 -24.11 5.18
N GLY A 262 5.17 -23.62 4.05
CA GLY A 262 4.23 -24.38 3.23
C GLY A 262 2.83 -24.46 3.81
N GLU A 263 2.50 -23.63 4.80
CA GLU A 263 1.18 -23.56 5.44
C GLU A 263 0.13 -22.82 4.58
N GLY A 264 0.51 -22.39 3.38
CA GLY A 264 -0.35 -21.72 2.43
C GLY A 264 -0.45 -20.21 2.65
N PRO A 265 -1.40 -19.55 1.95
CA PRO A 265 -1.49 -18.10 1.95
C PRO A 265 -2.02 -17.53 3.27
N THR A 266 -1.72 -16.26 3.50
CA THR A 266 -2.28 -15.47 4.60
C THR A 266 -2.85 -14.18 4.05
N PHE A 267 -4.04 -13.82 4.53
CA PHE A 267 -4.70 -12.55 4.25
C PHE A 267 -4.48 -11.56 5.40
N ILE A 268 -4.09 -10.34 5.07
CA ILE A 268 -3.90 -9.26 6.04
C ILE A 268 -4.78 -8.09 5.62
N GLU A 269 -5.67 -7.64 6.51
CA GLU A 269 -6.39 -6.38 6.37
C GLU A 269 -5.69 -5.30 7.19
N GLY A 270 -4.94 -4.42 6.50
CA GLY A 270 -4.37 -3.22 7.10
C GLY A 270 -5.40 -2.11 7.11
N ILE A 271 -5.95 -1.80 8.30
CA ILE A 271 -6.87 -0.68 8.46
C ILE A 271 -6.09 0.63 8.41
N THR A 272 -6.44 1.48 7.45
CA THR A 272 -5.80 2.78 7.22
C THR A 272 -6.83 3.79 6.71
N TYR A 273 -6.39 4.96 6.25
CA TYR A 273 -7.26 5.97 5.67
C TYR A 273 -6.56 6.74 4.54
N ARG A 274 -7.29 7.00 3.46
CA ARG A 274 -6.78 7.78 2.32
C ARG A 274 -6.90 9.28 2.62
N LEU A 275 -5.83 9.93 3.05
CA LEU A 275 -5.85 11.32 3.52
C LEU A 275 -5.85 12.38 2.40
N SER A 276 -5.58 11.97 1.16
CA SER A 276 -5.70 12.79 -0.04
C SER A 276 -6.85 12.28 -0.91
N GLY A 277 -7.31 13.09 -1.87
CA GLY A 277 -8.33 12.68 -2.84
C GLY A 277 -7.99 11.37 -3.55
N HIS A 278 -8.97 10.78 -4.25
CA HIS A 278 -8.75 9.52 -4.95
C HIS A 278 -7.57 9.58 -5.92
N MET A 279 -7.52 10.68 -6.66
CA MET A 279 -6.50 11.07 -7.62
C MET A 279 -6.24 12.58 -7.51
N SER A 280 -5.17 13.07 -8.15
CA SER A 280 -4.95 14.52 -8.28
C SER A 280 -6.18 15.21 -8.90
N GLY A 281 -6.61 16.32 -8.29
CA GLY A 281 -7.75 17.11 -8.75
C GLY A 281 -9.12 16.61 -8.28
N ASP A 282 -9.20 15.57 -7.46
CA ASP A 282 -10.45 15.16 -6.82
C ASP A 282 -10.96 16.25 -5.85
N LEU A 283 -12.24 16.61 -5.99
CA LEU A 283 -12.90 17.65 -5.18
C LEU A 283 -13.39 17.12 -3.80
N GLU A 284 -13.35 15.81 -3.59
CA GLU A 284 -13.64 15.15 -2.32
C GLU A 284 -15.06 15.38 -1.77
N THR A 285 -16.04 15.65 -2.63
CA THR A 285 -17.43 15.99 -2.22
C THR A 285 -18.21 14.83 -1.58
N TYR A 286 -17.60 13.66 -1.41
CA TYR A 286 -18.20 12.42 -0.92
C TYR A 286 -17.79 12.08 0.52
N ARG A 287 -16.98 12.95 1.17
CA ARG A 287 -16.51 12.78 2.54
C ARG A 287 -16.48 14.11 3.28
N GLU A 288 -16.71 14.06 4.58
CA GLU A 288 -16.74 15.26 5.42
C GLU A 288 -15.31 15.68 5.81
N LYS A 289 -15.07 16.98 5.92
CA LYS A 289 -13.75 17.49 6.32
C LYS A 289 -13.39 17.04 7.74
N GLU A 290 -14.36 17.04 8.63
CA GLU A 290 -14.22 16.61 10.02
C GLU A 290 -13.82 15.14 10.14
N GLU A 291 -14.24 14.30 9.19
CA GLU A 291 -13.80 12.91 9.11
C GLU A 291 -12.31 12.83 8.81
N ILE A 292 -11.84 13.55 7.78
CA ILE A 292 -10.43 13.53 7.38
C ILE A 292 -9.54 14.06 8.50
N GLU A 293 -9.93 15.18 9.13
CA GLU A 293 -9.13 15.79 10.20
C GLU A 293 -9.00 14.85 11.42
N LYS A 294 -10.05 14.12 11.78
CA LYS A 294 -9.95 13.07 12.81
C LYS A 294 -8.94 11.99 12.42
N GLN A 295 -8.91 11.59 11.15
CA GLN A 295 -7.97 10.56 10.69
C GLN A 295 -6.52 11.05 10.69
N ARG A 296 -6.28 12.36 10.54
CA ARG A 296 -4.94 12.95 10.67
C ARG A 296 -4.35 12.79 12.08
N GLU A 297 -5.18 12.79 13.11
CA GLU A 297 -4.71 12.57 14.50
C GLU A 297 -4.09 11.17 14.70
N TYR A 298 -4.47 10.20 13.86
CA TYR A 298 -4.03 8.80 13.95
C TYR A 298 -3.26 8.35 12.71
N GLU A 299 -2.78 9.29 11.89
CA GLU A 299 -2.08 8.96 10.66
C GLU A 299 -0.71 8.29 10.93
N PRO A 300 -0.15 7.53 9.98
CA PRO A 300 1.10 6.79 10.18
C PRO A 300 2.27 7.65 10.69
N MET A 301 2.38 8.89 10.19
CA MET A 301 3.44 9.81 10.59
C MET A 301 3.35 10.19 12.08
N VAL A 302 2.13 10.43 12.57
CA VAL A 302 1.88 10.77 13.98
C VAL A 302 2.12 9.55 14.86
N VAL A 303 1.66 8.37 14.44
CA VAL A 303 1.82 7.12 15.19
C VAL A 303 3.31 6.81 15.42
N LEU A 304 4.13 6.82 14.36
CA LEU A 304 5.55 6.51 14.49
C LEU A 304 6.33 7.62 15.21
N ARG A 305 6.00 8.90 14.98
CA ARG A 305 6.64 10.02 15.70
C ARG A 305 6.44 9.90 17.21
N THR A 306 5.21 9.69 17.65
CA THR A 306 4.88 9.51 19.08
C THR A 306 5.65 8.33 19.66
N LYS A 307 5.69 7.19 18.97
CA LYS A 307 6.45 6.00 19.40
C LYS A 307 7.96 6.28 19.54
N LEU A 308 8.55 7.08 18.65
CA LEU A 308 9.96 7.47 18.74
C LEU A 308 10.23 8.38 19.95
N LEU A 309 9.36 9.36 20.20
CA LEU A 309 9.44 10.24 21.37
C LEU A 309 9.31 9.46 22.68
N ASP A 310 8.35 8.53 22.75
CA ASP A 310 8.16 7.65 23.92
C ASP A 310 9.39 6.75 24.17
N ARG A 311 10.14 6.40 23.13
CA ARG A 311 11.42 5.68 23.22
C ARG A 311 12.62 6.59 23.54
N GLY A 312 12.39 7.87 23.83
CA GLY A 312 13.41 8.83 24.24
C GLY A 312 14.24 9.38 23.09
N VAL A 313 13.74 9.32 21.85
CA VAL A 313 14.39 10.03 20.73
C VAL A 313 14.13 11.52 20.86
N ASP A 314 15.18 12.33 20.76
CA ASP A 314 15.04 13.78 20.77
C ASP A 314 14.25 14.28 19.55
N GLU A 315 13.32 15.20 19.80
CA GLU A 315 12.55 15.91 18.76
C GLU A 315 13.45 16.50 17.67
N ALA A 316 14.61 17.05 18.06
CA ALA A 316 15.59 17.61 17.12
C ALA A 316 16.12 16.57 16.12
N LYS A 317 16.27 15.30 16.53
CA LYS A 317 16.71 14.21 15.65
C LYS A 317 15.63 13.85 14.63
N ILE A 318 14.37 13.84 15.05
CA ILE A 318 13.22 13.58 14.17
C ILE A 318 13.09 14.72 13.15
N SER A 319 13.15 15.97 13.59
CA SER A 319 13.12 17.13 12.70
C SER A 319 14.30 17.21 11.73
N ALA A 320 15.49 16.75 12.14
CA ALA A 320 16.63 16.65 11.23
C ALA A 320 16.36 15.67 10.07
N ILE A 321 15.75 14.51 10.35
CA ILE A 321 15.34 13.56 9.30
C ILE A 321 14.37 14.22 8.31
N GLU A 322 13.39 14.99 8.82
CA GLU A 322 12.44 15.69 7.97
C GLU A 322 13.14 16.70 7.06
N SER A 323 14.06 17.49 7.60
CA SER A 323 14.84 18.47 6.84
C SER A 323 15.76 17.82 5.80
N ASP A 324 16.41 16.72 6.13
CA ASP A 324 17.30 16.01 5.21
C ASP A 324 16.49 15.47 4.01
N VAL A 325 15.32 14.89 4.29
CA VAL A 325 14.44 14.36 3.24
C VAL A 325 13.86 15.47 2.38
N ASP A 326 13.57 16.65 2.93
CA ASP A 326 13.15 17.80 2.12
C ASP A 326 14.24 18.15 1.09
N GLY A 327 15.52 18.12 1.47
CA GLY A 327 16.65 18.25 0.55
C GLY A 327 16.74 17.13 -0.50
N ASP A 328 16.59 15.87 -0.10
CA ASP A 328 16.57 14.72 -1.03
C ASP A 328 15.47 14.89 -2.10
N ILE A 329 14.30 15.39 -1.72
CA ILE A 329 13.16 15.59 -2.64
C ILE A 329 13.37 16.78 -3.56
N GLU A 330 14.00 17.86 -3.10
CA GLU A 330 14.41 18.98 -3.96
C GLU A 330 15.37 18.49 -5.06
N GLU A 331 16.42 17.75 -4.69
CA GLU A 331 17.38 17.18 -5.64
C GLU A 331 16.70 16.21 -6.63
N ALA A 332 15.87 15.29 -6.13
CA ALA A 332 15.13 14.34 -6.96
C ALA A 332 14.19 15.04 -7.95
N THR A 333 13.53 16.11 -7.52
CA THR A 333 12.61 16.91 -8.33
C THR A 333 13.37 17.73 -9.38
N GLU A 334 14.54 18.27 -9.05
CA GLU A 334 15.41 18.95 -10.01
C GLU A 334 15.94 17.98 -11.06
N PHE A 335 16.47 16.83 -10.65
CA PHE A 335 16.91 15.76 -11.55
C PHE A 335 15.81 15.40 -12.56
N ALA A 336 14.62 15.06 -12.07
CA ALA A 336 13.52 14.60 -12.91
C ALA A 336 13.03 15.67 -13.90
N GLN A 337 13.03 16.95 -13.52
CA GLN A 337 12.63 18.03 -14.43
C GLN A 337 13.67 18.30 -15.52
N ASN A 338 14.96 18.06 -15.21
CA ASN A 338 16.08 18.21 -16.13
C ASN A 338 16.32 16.97 -17.00
N SER A 339 15.75 15.82 -16.65
CA SER A 339 15.79 14.59 -17.48
C SER A 339 15.18 14.82 -18.87
N PRO A 340 15.78 14.25 -19.93
CA PRO A 340 15.31 14.45 -21.30
C PRO A 340 13.94 13.80 -21.52
N TRP A 341 13.20 14.36 -22.48
CA TRP A 341 12.06 13.67 -23.06
C TRP A 341 12.54 12.44 -23.86
N PRO A 342 11.78 11.32 -23.86
CA PRO A 342 12.07 10.20 -24.73
C PRO A 342 12.05 10.61 -26.21
N ALA A 343 12.85 9.94 -27.02
CA ALA A 343 12.74 10.06 -28.47
C ALA A 343 11.40 9.48 -28.97
N LEU A 344 10.87 9.99 -30.07
CA LEU A 344 9.54 9.59 -30.56
C LEU A 344 9.46 8.10 -30.96
N ASP A 345 10.56 7.53 -31.43
CA ASP A 345 10.67 6.12 -31.80
C ASP A 345 10.60 5.17 -30.59
N GLU A 346 10.92 5.66 -29.39
CA GLU A 346 10.77 4.92 -28.13
C GLU A 346 9.31 4.48 -27.90
N ALA A 347 8.32 5.18 -28.49
CA ALA A 347 6.92 4.78 -28.42
C ALA A 347 6.63 3.41 -29.09
N TYR A 348 7.51 2.94 -29.98
CA TYR A 348 7.35 1.69 -30.73
C TYR A 348 8.27 0.56 -30.24
N THR A 349 9.12 0.83 -29.26
CA THR A 349 10.00 -0.18 -28.65
C THR A 349 9.29 -0.91 -27.51
N ASP A 350 9.77 -2.10 -27.16
CA ASP A 350 9.27 -2.94 -26.06
C ASP A 350 7.82 -3.48 -26.25
N VAL A 351 7.22 -3.30 -27.43
CA VAL A 351 5.91 -3.89 -27.78
C VAL A 351 6.01 -5.41 -27.97
N TYR A 352 7.12 -5.86 -28.54
CA TYR A 352 7.50 -7.28 -28.69
C TYR A 352 8.98 -7.45 -28.39
N ALA A 353 9.38 -8.64 -27.96
CA ALA A 353 10.79 -9.02 -27.93
C ALA A 353 11.33 -9.18 -29.36
N ILE A 354 12.63 -8.90 -29.55
CA ILE A 354 13.33 -9.05 -30.83
C ILE A 354 13.48 -10.52 -31.20
#